data_AF-A0A853F988-F1
#
_entry.id   AF-A0A853F988-F1
#
_cell.length_a   1.000
_cell.length_b   1.000
_cell.length_c   1.000
_cell.angle_alpha   90.00
_cell.angle_beta   90.00
_cell.angle_gamma   90.00
#
_symmetry.space_group_name_H-M   'P 1'
#
loop_
_entity.id
_entity.type
_entity.pdbx_description
1 polymer ?
#
loop_
_entity_poly.entity_id
_entity_poly.type
_entity_poly.pdbx_seq_one_letter_code
_entity_poly.pdbx_strand_id
1 'polypeptide(L)'
;MSDDDVKRTHKKNGGNVPKDILLCKKAFVRSCAFVREKQFWKDWTKADIVINNDVLRKSVLGNKVQLYGDLSADYVSVLGIRSDEQRRITKIENRIDEAQENQGKSLFNQPHGEIIYAPLVDDNTTQEQVIEFWEKQSFNLKLSNTGLFSNCLYCPLKSKAKLQQIATLQLEQNIDKDTPESIDWWINIEKKYSRDLVAEDRDITKENTKFVGFFGGVNKFVFEGIKKKVDNGEKIDPELLKLDSAIPCNCTD
;
A
#
# COMPACT_ATOMS: atom_id res chain seq x y z
N MET A 1 9.37 3.43 27.10
CA MET A 1 8.05 3.95 27.53
C MET A 1 7.32 2.82 28.24
N SER A 2 6.99 3.00 29.52
CA SER A 2 6.32 1.97 30.32
C SER A 2 4.86 1.75 29.88
N ASP A 3 4.23 0.67 30.35
CA ASP A 3 2.80 0.41 30.13
C ASP A 3 1.91 1.50 30.70
N ASP A 4 2.30 2.05 31.84
CA ASP A 4 1.54 3.11 32.49
C ASP A 4 1.72 4.44 31.77
N ASP A 5 2.89 4.71 31.17
CA ASP A 5 3.09 5.88 30.29
C ASP A 5 2.19 5.81 29.04
N VAL A 6 2.07 4.62 28.43
CA VAL A 6 1.20 4.40 27.27
C VAL A 6 -0.27 4.64 27.65
N LYS A 7 -0.72 4.09 28.77
CA LYS A 7 -2.11 4.28 29.25
C LYS A 7 -2.39 5.73 29.63
N ARG A 8 -1.46 6.39 30.32
CA ARG A 8 -1.58 7.81 30.71
C ARG A 8 -1.69 8.69 29.48
N THR A 9 -0.86 8.46 28.47
CA THR A 9 -0.90 9.21 27.20
C THR A 9 -2.22 8.97 26.45
N HIS A 10 -2.68 7.72 26.38
CA HIS A 10 -3.96 7.37 25.76
C HIS A 10 -5.14 8.10 26.41
N LYS A 11 -5.22 8.09 27.74
CA LYS A 11 -6.26 8.82 28.50
C LYS A 11 -6.16 10.34 28.32
N LYS A 12 -4.95 10.90 28.35
CA LYS A 12 -4.72 12.35 28.13
C LYS A 12 -5.28 12.81 26.78
N ASN A 13 -5.28 11.94 25.78
CA ASN A 13 -5.80 12.21 24.44
C ASN A 13 -7.28 11.78 24.26
N GLY A 14 -8.03 11.60 25.34
CA GLY A 14 -9.46 11.24 25.30
C GLY A 14 -9.75 9.78 24.92
N GLY A 15 -8.76 8.89 25.01
CA GLY A 15 -8.92 7.49 24.68
C GLY A 15 -9.57 6.66 25.80
N ASN A 16 -10.60 5.88 25.44
CA ASN A 16 -11.38 5.06 26.39
C ASN A 16 -11.13 3.54 26.29
N VAL A 17 -10.31 3.09 25.33
CA VAL A 17 -9.99 1.65 25.12
C VAL A 17 -9.46 0.98 26.41
N PRO A 18 -9.95 -0.23 26.76
CA PRO A 18 -9.43 -1.02 27.88
C PRO A 18 -7.91 -1.23 27.88
N LYS A 19 -7.29 -1.29 29.08
CA LYS A 19 -5.80 -1.32 29.24
C LYS A 19 -5.19 -2.54 28.56
N ASP A 20 -5.75 -3.71 28.80
CA ASP A 20 -5.32 -4.99 28.24
C ASP A 20 -5.36 -4.98 26.71
N ILE A 21 -6.45 -4.49 26.11
CA ILE A 21 -6.59 -4.36 24.65
C ILE A 21 -5.56 -3.36 24.10
N LEU A 22 -5.41 -2.20 24.74
CA LEU A 22 -4.46 -1.16 24.33
C LEU A 22 -3.01 -1.69 24.32
N LEU A 23 -2.61 -2.38 25.38
CA LEU A 23 -1.24 -2.91 25.51
C LEU A 23 -0.98 -4.06 24.53
N CYS A 24 -1.97 -4.94 24.32
CA CYS A 24 -1.89 -6.01 23.32
C CYS A 24 -1.59 -5.46 21.92
N LYS A 25 -2.26 -4.38 21.51
CA LYS A 25 -2.05 -3.73 20.20
C LYS A 25 -0.69 -3.04 20.07
N LYS A 26 -0.11 -2.60 21.18
CA LYS A 26 1.23 -1.99 21.21
C LYS A 26 2.36 -3.00 21.25
N ALA A 27 2.06 -4.29 21.45
CA ALA A 27 3.06 -5.34 21.59
C ALA A 27 4.01 -5.41 20.39
N PHE A 28 3.52 -5.24 19.15
CA PHE A 28 4.39 -5.31 17.97
C PHE A 28 5.29 -4.11 17.78
N VAL A 29 4.76 -2.89 17.95
CA VAL A 29 5.60 -1.68 17.92
C VAL A 29 6.72 -1.77 18.95
N ARG A 30 6.49 -2.46 20.07
CA ARG A 30 7.48 -2.71 21.12
C ARG A 30 8.38 -3.92 20.87
N SER A 31 7.94 -4.90 20.09
CA SER A 31 8.74 -6.07 19.71
C SER A 31 9.60 -5.82 18.48
N CYS A 32 9.27 -4.79 17.68
CA CYS A 32 10.15 -4.31 16.63
C CYS A 32 11.47 -3.87 17.27
N ALA A 33 12.58 -4.48 16.86
CA ALA A 33 13.90 -4.03 17.26
C ALA A 33 14.01 -2.52 16.95
N PHE A 34 14.41 -1.73 17.95
CA PHE A 34 14.70 -0.30 17.78
C PHE A 34 15.85 -0.05 16.80
N VAL A 35 16.54 -1.11 16.42
CA VAL A 35 17.65 -1.13 15.50
C VAL A 35 17.28 -2.11 14.40
N ARG A 36 17.10 -1.63 13.17
CA ARG A 36 17.15 -2.51 12.00
C ARG A 36 18.55 -3.08 11.92
N GLU A 37 18.70 -4.32 11.45
CA GLU A 37 20.02 -4.81 11.05
C GLU A 37 20.66 -3.79 10.10
N LYS A 38 21.99 -3.68 10.18
CA LYS A 38 22.76 -2.73 9.39
C LYS A 38 22.53 -3.02 7.90
N GLN A 39 21.60 -2.29 7.29
CA GLN A 39 21.43 -2.30 5.85
C GLN A 39 22.66 -1.63 5.25
N PHE A 40 23.45 -2.41 4.52
CA PHE A 40 24.54 -1.85 3.74
C PHE A 40 23.92 -1.18 2.52
N TRP A 41 23.85 0.15 2.58
CA TRP A 41 23.46 0.92 1.43
C TRP A 41 24.45 0.64 0.28
N LYS A 42 23.92 0.16 -0.83
CA LYS A 42 24.65 0.06 -2.08
C LYS A 42 24.15 1.18 -2.97
N ASP A 43 25.00 2.19 -3.18
CA ASP A 43 24.71 3.26 -4.13
C ASP A 43 24.60 2.68 -5.53
N TRP A 44 23.39 2.68 -6.08
CA TRP A 44 23.18 2.47 -7.51
C TRP A 44 22.86 3.79 -8.22
N THR A 45 22.96 4.90 -7.49
CA THR A 45 22.53 6.25 -7.83
C THR A 45 23.69 7.23 -7.80
N LYS A 46 24.87 6.85 -8.31
CA LYS A 46 25.86 7.85 -8.77
C LYS A 46 25.27 8.63 -9.96
N ALA A 47 24.16 9.30 -9.74
CA ALA A 47 23.68 10.40 -10.52
C ALA A 47 24.46 11.61 -10.01
N ASP A 48 25.07 12.37 -10.92
CA ASP A 48 25.58 13.69 -10.59
C ASP A 48 24.38 14.58 -10.21
N ILE A 49 24.12 14.67 -8.91
CA ILE A 49 23.11 15.60 -8.39
C ILE A 49 23.76 16.98 -8.40
N VAL A 50 23.49 17.74 -9.46
CA VAL A 50 23.92 19.15 -9.56
C VAL A 50 23.00 19.99 -8.66
N ILE A 51 23.47 20.26 -7.43
CA ILE A 51 22.74 21.07 -6.44
C ILE A 51 22.90 22.58 -6.70
N ASN A 52 23.83 22.99 -7.57
CA ASN A 52 24.00 24.37 -8.01
C ASN A 52 22.95 24.77 -9.04
N ASN A 53 21.68 24.70 -8.66
CA ASN A 53 20.59 25.29 -9.42
C ASN A 53 20.15 26.58 -8.69
N ASP A 54 20.49 27.74 -9.27
CA ASP A 54 20.18 29.04 -8.68
C ASP A 54 18.67 29.27 -8.48
N VAL A 55 17.83 28.60 -9.26
CA VAL A 55 16.36 28.65 -9.14
C VAL A 55 15.89 28.01 -7.82
N LEU A 56 16.55 26.94 -7.38
CA LEU A 56 16.14 26.17 -6.19
C LEU A 56 16.75 26.72 -4.88
N ARG A 57 17.69 27.66 -4.95
CA ARG A 57 18.47 28.14 -3.79
C ARG A 57 17.62 28.64 -2.61
N LYS A 58 16.41 29.15 -2.88
CA LYS A 58 15.46 29.65 -1.85
C LYS A 58 14.56 28.55 -1.26
N SER A 59 14.44 27.41 -1.94
CA SER A 59 13.59 26.27 -1.56
C SER A 59 14.39 25.06 -1.06
N VAL A 60 15.72 25.17 -1.05
CA VAL A 60 16.64 24.13 -0.58
C VAL A 60 16.95 24.29 0.90
N LEU A 61 16.63 23.28 1.70
CA LEU A 61 17.07 23.11 3.09
C LEU A 61 18.16 22.03 3.13
N GLY A 62 19.42 22.47 3.05
CA GLY A 62 20.58 21.58 2.99
C GLY A 62 20.72 20.91 1.61
N ASN A 63 20.48 19.60 1.53
CA ASN A 63 20.44 18.83 0.28
C ASN A 63 19.01 18.39 -0.10
N LYS A 64 17.99 19.02 0.48
CA LYS A 64 16.58 18.66 0.31
C LYS A 64 15.81 19.86 -0.19
N VAL A 65 14.81 19.61 -1.02
CA VAL A 65 13.86 20.62 -1.50
C VAL A 65 12.48 20.28 -0.96
N GLN A 66 11.72 21.31 -0.61
CA GLN A 66 10.34 21.14 -0.15
C GLN A 66 9.42 20.81 -1.35
N LEU A 67 8.55 19.82 -1.20
CA LEU A 67 7.58 19.41 -2.23
C LEU A 67 6.15 19.94 -1.97
N TYR A 68 5.92 20.56 -0.81
CA TYR A 68 4.58 21.00 -0.38
C TYR A 68 4.59 22.42 0.19
N GLY A 69 3.56 23.21 -0.09
CA GLY A 69 3.39 24.58 0.42
C GLY A 69 4.05 25.65 -0.43
N ASP A 70 4.03 26.90 0.03
CA ASP A 70 4.40 28.09 -0.77
C ASP A 70 5.87 28.13 -1.24
N LEU A 71 6.73 27.29 -0.64
CA LEU A 71 8.15 27.15 -1.01
C LEU A 71 8.42 25.86 -1.80
N SER A 72 7.37 25.16 -2.22
CA SER A 72 7.51 23.96 -3.04
C SER A 72 8.21 24.28 -4.36
N ALA A 73 9.07 23.37 -4.80
CA ALA A 73 9.68 23.46 -6.12
C ALA A 73 8.86 22.66 -7.13
N ASP A 74 8.77 23.22 -8.33
CA ASP A 74 8.26 22.47 -9.47
C ASP A 74 9.15 21.25 -9.74
N TYR A 75 8.52 20.14 -10.07
CA TYR A 75 9.22 18.90 -10.36
C TYR A 75 8.46 18.07 -11.40
N VAL A 76 9.19 17.15 -12.01
CA VAL A 76 8.67 16.27 -13.04
C VAL A 76 8.58 14.84 -12.50
N SER A 77 7.41 14.23 -12.62
CA SER A 77 7.13 12.82 -12.36
C SER A 77 6.99 12.08 -13.70
N VAL A 78 7.81 11.05 -13.90
CA VAL A 78 7.69 10.16 -15.07
C VAL A 78 7.09 8.83 -14.61
N LEU A 79 5.90 8.50 -15.08
CA LEU A 79 5.14 7.35 -14.65
C LEU A 79 5.15 6.25 -15.72
N GLY A 80 5.54 5.03 -15.31
CA GLY A 80 5.48 3.82 -16.14
C GLY A 80 4.08 3.20 -16.21
N ILE A 81 3.04 4.02 -16.31
CA ILE A 81 1.64 3.58 -16.46
C ILE A 81 1.35 3.29 -17.93
N ARG A 82 0.70 2.16 -18.23
CA ARG A 82 0.39 1.73 -19.60
C ARG A 82 -0.93 2.31 -20.11
N SER A 83 -1.11 2.35 -21.43
CA SER A 83 -2.33 2.87 -22.06
C SER A 83 -3.58 2.03 -21.72
N ASP A 84 -3.41 0.73 -21.47
CA ASP A 84 -4.47 -0.19 -21.08
C ASP A 84 -4.88 -0.09 -19.59
N GLU A 85 -4.29 0.82 -18.82
CA GLU A 85 -4.61 1.12 -17.42
C GLU A 85 -5.56 2.33 -17.28
N GLN A 86 -6.54 2.48 -18.18
CA GLN A 86 -7.36 3.69 -18.35
C GLN A 86 -7.92 4.30 -17.04
N ARG A 87 -8.39 3.48 -16.10
CA ARG A 87 -8.92 3.98 -14.82
C ARG A 87 -7.87 4.68 -13.97
N ARG A 88 -6.62 4.21 -14.03
CA ARG A 88 -5.49 4.81 -13.30
C ARG A 88 -5.09 6.12 -13.98
N ILE A 89 -5.11 6.18 -15.31
CA ILE A 89 -4.87 7.40 -16.08
C ILE A 89 -5.89 8.47 -15.67
N THR A 90 -7.18 8.18 -15.76
CA THR A 90 -8.25 9.12 -15.37
C THR A 90 -8.13 9.59 -13.91
N LYS A 91 -7.69 8.71 -13.00
CA LYS A 91 -7.47 9.10 -11.61
C LYS A 91 -6.30 10.08 -11.46
N ILE A 92 -5.22 9.87 -12.21
CA ILE A 92 -4.06 10.75 -12.21
C ILE A 92 -4.44 12.11 -12.80
N GLU A 93 -5.14 12.13 -13.94
CA GLU A 93 -5.65 13.35 -14.57
C GLU A 93 -6.52 14.16 -13.61
N ASN A 94 -7.55 13.54 -13.03
CA ASN A 94 -8.41 14.20 -12.04
C ASN A 94 -7.62 14.73 -10.84
N ARG A 95 -6.58 14.01 -10.38
CA ARG A 95 -5.72 14.46 -9.27
C ARG A 95 -4.95 15.73 -9.64
N ILE A 96 -4.44 15.82 -10.88
CA ILE A 96 -3.71 17.00 -11.36
C ILE A 96 -4.67 18.19 -11.47
N ASP A 97 -5.83 18.00 -12.08
CA ASP A 97 -6.84 19.05 -12.26
C ASP A 97 -7.29 19.61 -10.91
N GLU A 98 -7.63 18.73 -9.96
CA GLU A 98 -8.00 19.13 -8.60
C GLU A 98 -6.89 19.89 -7.88
N ALA A 99 -5.61 19.53 -8.09
CA ALA A 99 -4.47 20.20 -7.49
C ALA A 99 -4.24 21.60 -8.06
N GLN A 100 -4.51 21.79 -9.36
CA GLN A 100 -4.43 23.10 -10.02
C GLN A 100 -5.56 24.04 -9.57
N GLU A 101 -6.76 23.52 -9.36
CA GLU A 101 -7.92 24.31 -8.91
C GLU A 101 -7.86 24.68 -7.42
N ASN A 102 -7.35 23.79 -6.56
CA ASN A 102 -7.41 23.93 -5.09
C ASN A 102 -6.12 24.46 -4.45
N GLN A 103 -5.38 25.33 -5.14
CA GLN A 103 -4.11 25.91 -4.67
C GLN A 103 -4.15 26.24 -3.16
N GLY A 104 -3.47 25.41 -2.35
CA GLY A 104 -3.30 25.61 -0.91
C GLY A 104 -4.22 24.86 0.06
N LYS A 105 -5.13 23.95 -0.38
CA LYS A 105 -6.06 23.26 0.56
C LYS A 105 -5.92 21.75 0.73
N SER A 106 -5.11 21.04 -0.06
CA SER A 106 -4.97 19.58 0.08
C SER A 106 -3.51 19.15 0.33
N LEU A 107 -3.09 19.27 1.59
CA LEU A 107 -1.70 19.01 2.02
C LEU A 107 -1.29 17.54 2.05
N PHE A 108 -2.20 16.58 1.84
CA PHE A 108 -1.88 15.16 1.98
C PHE A 108 -1.78 14.37 0.67
N ASN A 109 -2.39 14.83 -0.43
CA ASN A 109 -2.46 14.07 -1.69
C ASN A 109 -2.12 14.89 -2.96
N GLN A 110 -1.79 16.18 -2.84
CA GLN A 110 -1.63 17.08 -3.98
C GLN A 110 -0.34 17.90 -3.84
N PRO A 111 0.79 17.37 -4.33
CA PRO A 111 2.03 18.13 -4.37
C PRO A 111 1.90 19.28 -5.38
N HIS A 112 2.20 20.50 -4.93
CA HIS A 112 2.17 21.68 -5.78
C HIS A 112 3.40 21.65 -6.72
N GLY A 113 3.22 22.04 -7.98
CA GLY A 113 4.30 22.09 -8.97
C GLY A 113 4.67 20.74 -9.62
N GLU A 114 3.88 19.68 -9.41
CA GLU A 114 4.09 18.41 -10.12
C GLU A 114 3.65 18.49 -11.58
N ILE A 115 4.57 18.14 -12.49
CA ILE A 115 4.29 17.88 -13.91
C ILE A 115 4.41 16.38 -14.15
N ILE A 116 3.37 15.76 -14.69
CA ILE A 116 3.35 14.30 -14.94
C ILE A 116 3.59 14.01 -16.42
N TYR A 117 4.52 13.10 -16.70
CA TYR A 117 4.68 12.45 -18.01
C TYR A 117 4.35 10.96 -17.90
N ALA A 118 3.58 10.45 -18.84
CA ALA A 118 3.22 9.05 -18.92
C ALA A 118 3.62 8.49 -20.31
N PRO A 119 4.93 8.33 -20.60
CA PRO A 119 5.40 8.03 -21.95
C PRO A 119 4.84 6.73 -22.53
N LEU A 120 4.51 5.74 -21.69
CA LEU A 120 3.88 4.49 -22.14
C LEU A 120 2.40 4.67 -22.49
N VAL A 121 1.72 5.66 -21.93
CA VAL A 121 0.39 6.07 -22.38
C VAL A 121 0.50 6.79 -23.71
N ASP A 122 1.42 7.74 -23.82
CA ASP A 122 1.65 8.54 -25.03
C ASP A 122 2.03 7.66 -26.24
N ASP A 123 2.80 6.60 -26.01
CA ASP A 123 3.19 5.60 -27.02
C ASP A 123 2.13 4.50 -27.24
N ASN A 124 0.99 4.58 -26.55
CA ASN A 124 -0.07 3.57 -26.57
C ASN A 124 0.44 2.15 -26.24
N THR A 125 1.41 2.04 -25.34
CA THR A 125 2.00 0.77 -24.91
C THR A 125 1.04 -0.03 -24.03
N THR A 126 0.75 -1.28 -24.40
CA THR A 126 -0.10 -2.22 -23.65
C THR A 126 0.69 -3.19 -22.78
N GLN A 127 0.00 -3.94 -21.91
CA GLN A 127 0.59 -5.00 -21.10
C GLN A 127 1.29 -6.07 -21.95
N GLU A 128 0.68 -6.47 -23.07
CA GLU A 128 1.24 -7.48 -23.97
C GLU A 128 2.60 -7.04 -24.52
N GLN A 129 2.71 -5.78 -24.96
CA GLN A 129 3.96 -5.23 -25.48
C GLN A 129 5.05 -5.17 -24.41
N VAL A 130 4.68 -4.84 -23.17
CA VAL A 130 5.63 -4.88 -22.04
C VAL A 130 6.10 -6.31 -21.75
N ILE A 131 5.20 -7.29 -21.79
CA ILE A 131 5.57 -8.70 -21.61
C ILE A 131 6.51 -9.15 -22.72
N GLU A 132 6.19 -8.87 -23.98
CA GLU A 132 7.05 -9.21 -25.12
C GLU A 132 8.44 -8.57 -25.03
N PHE A 133 8.52 -7.32 -24.57
CA PHE A 133 9.79 -6.65 -24.34
C PHE A 133 10.63 -7.41 -23.30
N TRP A 134 10.03 -7.77 -22.17
CA TRP A 134 10.72 -8.47 -21.09
C TRP A 134 11.14 -9.90 -21.47
N GLU A 135 10.34 -10.60 -22.25
CA GLU A 135 10.66 -11.95 -22.75
C GLU A 135 11.85 -11.97 -23.71
N LYS A 136 12.13 -10.86 -24.39
CA LYS A 136 13.28 -10.70 -25.29
C LYS A 136 14.59 -10.36 -24.56
N GLN A 137 14.56 -10.07 -23.26
CA GLN A 137 15.76 -9.73 -22.51
C GLN A 137 16.61 -10.97 -22.20
N SER A 138 17.94 -10.80 -22.21
CA SER A 138 18.89 -11.89 -21.89
C SER A 138 18.94 -12.25 -20.39
N PHE A 139 18.18 -11.55 -19.56
CA PHE A 139 18.09 -11.74 -18.12
C PHE A 139 16.64 -11.89 -17.69
N ASN A 140 16.42 -12.60 -16.58
CA ASN A 140 15.10 -12.87 -16.05
C ASN A 140 14.94 -12.22 -14.66
N LEU A 141 14.00 -11.29 -14.54
CA LEU A 141 13.67 -10.60 -13.29
C LEU A 141 12.96 -11.49 -12.26
N LYS A 142 12.55 -12.71 -12.66
CA LYS A 142 11.76 -13.67 -11.88
C LYS A 142 10.45 -13.07 -11.37
N LEU A 143 9.90 -12.11 -12.11
CA LEU A 143 8.61 -11.51 -11.85
C LEU A 143 7.54 -12.22 -12.66
N SER A 144 6.32 -12.27 -12.12
CA SER A 144 5.18 -12.87 -12.80
C SER A 144 4.58 -11.92 -13.84
N ASN A 145 4.38 -12.40 -15.06
CA ASN A 145 3.78 -11.64 -16.17
C ASN A 145 2.28 -11.38 -16.00
N THR A 146 1.62 -12.04 -15.03
CA THR A 146 0.16 -11.92 -14.82
C THR A 146 -0.23 -10.83 -13.83
N GLY A 147 0.75 -10.14 -13.23
CA GLY A 147 0.51 -9.13 -12.19
C GLY A 147 -0.03 -9.70 -10.88
N LEU A 148 -0.22 -11.02 -10.76
CA LEU A 148 -0.71 -11.68 -9.54
C LEU A 148 0.26 -11.45 -8.38
N PHE A 149 1.56 -11.48 -8.68
CA PHE A 149 2.66 -11.33 -7.73
C PHE A 149 3.43 -10.00 -7.90
N SER A 150 2.90 -9.02 -8.66
CA SER A 150 3.64 -7.77 -8.96
C SER A 150 3.72 -6.78 -7.79
N ASN A 151 2.96 -6.99 -6.70
CA ASN A 151 3.10 -6.27 -5.42
C ASN A 151 3.29 -7.29 -4.26
N CYS A 152 3.19 -6.87 -2.99
CA CYS A 152 3.15 -7.77 -1.83
C CYS A 152 2.09 -8.87 -1.99
N LEU A 153 2.40 -10.13 -1.64
CA LEU A 153 1.52 -11.30 -1.82
C LEU A 153 0.08 -11.03 -1.35
N TYR A 154 -0.14 -10.90 -0.05
CA TYR A 154 -1.48 -10.69 0.53
C TYR A 154 -1.79 -9.22 0.79
N CYS A 155 -1.37 -8.33 -0.12
CA CYS A 155 -1.68 -6.90 0.00
C CYS A 155 -3.20 -6.69 0.12
N PRO A 156 -3.71 -6.00 1.15
CA PRO A 156 -5.14 -5.72 1.31
C PRO A 156 -5.75 -4.86 0.20
N LEU A 157 -4.92 -4.22 -0.63
CA LEU A 157 -5.34 -3.51 -1.83
C LEU A 157 -5.64 -4.44 -3.02
N LYS A 158 -5.35 -5.74 -2.93
CA LYS A 158 -5.76 -6.71 -3.94
C LYS A 158 -7.24 -7.08 -3.76
N SER A 159 -7.89 -7.50 -4.84
CA SER A 159 -9.22 -8.07 -4.74
C SER A 159 -9.20 -9.34 -3.89
N LYS A 160 -10.35 -9.66 -3.28
CA LYS A 160 -10.52 -10.93 -2.57
C LYS A 160 -10.29 -12.14 -3.49
N ALA A 161 -10.57 -12.02 -4.79
CA ALA A 161 -10.35 -13.08 -5.77
C ALA A 161 -8.85 -13.34 -6.01
N LYS A 162 -8.04 -12.28 -6.20
CA LYS A 162 -6.57 -12.42 -6.28
C LYS A 162 -5.98 -12.99 -5.00
N LEU A 163 -6.45 -12.52 -3.84
CA LEU A 163 -5.99 -13.06 -2.55
C LEU A 163 -6.34 -14.55 -2.40
N GLN A 164 -7.52 -14.98 -2.86
CA GLN A 164 -7.90 -16.40 -2.90
C GLN A 164 -7.01 -17.18 -3.88
N GLN A 165 -6.72 -16.65 -5.07
CA GLN A 165 -5.82 -17.27 -6.03
C GLN A 165 -4.41 -17.47 -5.47
N ILE A 166 -3.86 -16.45 -4.82
CA ILE A 166 -2.55 -16.53 -4.17
C ILE A 166 -2.57 -17.60 -3.07
N ALA A 167 -3.61 -17.61 -2.23
CA ALA A 167 -3.77 -18.62 -1.19
C ALA A 167 -3.85 -20.05 -1.76
N THR A 168 -4.61 -20.27 -2.84
CA THR A 168 -4.68 -21.57 -3.52
C THR A 168 -3.32 -22.03 -4.01
N LEU A 169 -2.58 -21.17 -4.73
CA LEU A 169 -1.26 -21.49 -5.27
C LEU A 169 -0.20 -21.75 -4.19
N GLN A 170 -0.38 -21.16 -3.01
CA GLN A 170 0.56 -21.27 -1.91
C GLN A 170 0.31 -22.46 -0.97
N LEU A 171 -0.93 -22.93 -0.83
CA LEU A 171 -1.20 -24.16 -0.06
C LEU A 171 -0.47 -25.39 -0.61
N GLU A 172 -0.08 -25.35 -1.89
CA GLU A 172 0.70 -26.40 -2.54
C GLU A 172 2.20 -26.37 -2.18
N GLN A 173 2.64 -25.40 -1.38
CA GLN A 173 4.04 -25.18 -1.03
C GLN A 173 4.27 -25.30 0.49
N ASN A 174 5.45 -25.79 0.89
CA ASN A 174 5.85 -25.87 2.29
C ASN A 174 6.33 -24.49 2.80
N ILE A 175 5.37 -23.59 3.04
CA ILE A 175 5.64 -22.20 3.46
C ILE A 175 5.67 -22.10 4.98
N ASP A 176 6.61 -21.31 5.50
CA ASP A 176 6.66 -20.97 6.91
C ASP A 176 5.45 -20.09 7.31
N LYS A 177 4.64 -20.60 8.23
CA LYS A 177 3.38 -20.00 8.69
C LYS A 177 3.57 -18.69 9.47
N ASP A 178 4.78 -18.43 9.95
CA ASP A 178 5.11 -17.24 10.73
C ASP A 178 5.70 -16.11 9.87
N THR A 179 5.67 -16.26 8.54
CA THR A 179 6.16 -15.26 7.60
C THR A 179 5.04 -14.59 6.80
N PRO A 180 5.24 -13.36 6.29
CA PRO A 180 4.27 -12.69 5.41
C PRO A 180 3.96 -13.43 4.10
N GLU A 181 4.70 -14.49 3.78
CA GLU A 181 4.40 -15.38 2.66
C GLU A 181 3.24 -16.34 2.95
N SER A 182 2.82 -16.53 4.21
CA SER A 182 1.69 -17.40 4.55
C SER A 182 0.41 -16.62 4.83
N ILE A 183 -0.73 -17.11 4.33
CA ILE A 183 -2.04 -16.57 4.70
C ILE A 183 -2.32 -16.67 6.21
N ASP A 184 -1.75 -17.66 6.91
CA ASP A 184 -1.92 -17.83 8.36
C ASP A 184 -1.31 -16.65 9.13
N TRP A 185 -0.16 -16.15 8.67
CA TRP A 185 0.44 -14.93 9.22
C TRP A 185 -0.50 -13.74 9.06
N TRP A 186 -1.11 -13.56 7.88
CA TRP A 186 -2.05 -12.47 7.63
C TRP A 186 -3.33 -12.58 8.44
N ILE A 187 -3.83 -13.80 8.69
CA ILE A 187 -4.96 -14.04 9.62
C ILE A 187 -4.59 -13.58 11.02
N ASN A 188 -3.39 -13.91 11.50
CA ASN A 188 -2.93 -13.53 12.83
C ASN A 188 -2.76 -12.00 12.95
N ILE A 189 -2.22 -11.37 11.92
CA ILE A 189 -2.02 -9.92 11.84
C ILE A 189 -3.38 -9.20 11.77
N GLU A 190 -4.32 -9.67 10.96
CA GLU A 190 -5.68 -9.12 10.87
C GLU A 190 -6.41 -9.21 12.21
N LYS A 191 -6.38 -10.38 12.87
CA LYS A 191 -6.98 -10.58 14.20
C LYS A 191 -6.37 -9.67 15.26
N LYS A 192 -5.04 -9.51 15.24
CA LYS A 192 -4.30 -8.73 16.25
C LYS A 192 -4.52 -7.23 16.14
N TYR A 193 -4.54 -6.68 14.91
CA TYR A 193 -4.60 -5.22 14.72
C TYR A 193 -5.96 -4.67 14.37
N SER A 194 -6.93 -5.53 14.00
CA SER A 194 -8.29 -5.06 13.82
C SER A 194 -8.85 -4.48 15.13
N ARG A 195 -9.62 -3.41 14.99
CA ARG A 195 -10.38 -2.81 16.09
C ARG A 195 -11.68 -3.55 16.24
N ASP A 196 -11.82 -4.30 17.32
CA ASP A 196 -13.12 -4.85 17.73
C ASP A 196 -13.89 -3.73 18.42
N LEU A 197 -14.89 -3.19 17.72
CA LEU A 197 -15.67 -2.06 18.21
C LEU A 197 -16.50 -2.43 19.44
N VAL A 198 -16.92 -3.69 19.55
CA VAL A 198 -17.70 -4.20 20.69
C VAL A 198 -16.81 -4.34 21.92
N ALA A 199 -15.66 -5.00 21.77
CA ALA A 199 -14.73 -5.18 22.88
C ALA A 199 -14.09 -3.85 23.36
N GLU A 200 -14.00 -2.85 22.47
CA GLU A 200 -13.52 -1.51 22.80
C GLU A 200 -14.63 -0.56 23.30
N ASP A 201 -15.88 -1.02 23.46
CA ASP A 201 -17.03 -0.23 23.89
C ASP A 201 -17.21 1.06 23.06
N ARG A 202 -17.21 0.92 21.74
CA ARG A 202 -17.36 2.02 20.78
C ARG A 202 -18.72 2.01 20.13
N ASP A 203 -19.20 3.22 19.78
CA ASP A 203 -20.41 3.39 18.99
C ASP A 203 -20.26 2.75 17.59
N ILE A 204 -21.21 1.87 17.27
CA ILE A 204 -21.28 1.18 15.98
C ILE A 204 -22.29 1.91 15.11
N THR A 205 -21.80 2.69 14.14
CA THR A 205 -22.65 3.52 13.27
C THR A 205 -23.23 2.78 12.08
N LYS A 206 -22.66 1.62 11.71
CA LYS A 206 -23.10 0.80 10.58
C LYS A 206 -23.49 -0.58 11.06
N GLU A 207 -24.75 -0.94 10.78
CA GLU A 207 -25.27 -2.29 10.99
C GLU A 207 -24.37 -3.29 10.25
N ASN A 208 -23.90 -4.34 10.96
CA ASN A 208 -22.91 -5.32 10.49
C ASN A 208 -21.42 -4.90 10.49
N THR A 209 -21.02 -3.83 11.18
CA THR A 209 -19.60 -3.55 11.43
C THR A 209 -19.21 -3.93 12.86
N LYS A 210 -18.51 -5.07 13.01
CA LYS A 210 -17.93 -5.47 14.30
C LYS A 210 -16.46 -5.08 14.41
N PHE A 211 -15.73 -5.22 13.31
CA PHE A 211 -14.30 -4.96 13.24
C PHE A 211 -14.00 -3.82 12.27
N VAL A 212 -13.00 -3.01 12.57
CA VAL A 212 -12.38 -2.09 11.61
C VAL A 212 -10.92 -2.48 11.43
N GLY A 213 -10.56 -2.90 10.21
CA GLY A 213 -9.24 -3.44 9.89
C GLY A 213 -8.77 -3.05 8.48
N PHE A 214 -7.94 -3.89 7.87
CA PHE A 214 -7.32 -3.61 6.56
C PHE A 214 -8.31 -3.38 5.42
N PHE A 215 -9.49 -3.99 5.52
CA PHE A 215 -10.55 -3.91 4.51
C PHE A 215 -11.68 -2.95 4.94
N GLY A 216 -11.40 -2.05 5.88
CA GLY A 216 -12.40 -1.16 6.47
C GLY A 216 -13.29 -1.87 7.49
N GLY A 217 -14.56 -1.44 7.57
CA GLY A 217 -15.56 -2.00 8.47
C GLY A 217 -16.07 -3.36 8.00
N VAL A 218 -15.86 -4.41 8.79
CA VAL A 218 -16.24 -5.79 8.47
C VAL A 218 -16.89 -6.49 9.67
N ASN A 219 -17.74 -7.50 9.42
CA ASN A 219 -18.30 -8.34 10.48
C ASN A 219 -17.48 -9.62 10.75
N LYS A 220 -16.69 -10.04 9.76
CA LYS A 220 -15.87 -11.25 9.80
C LYS A 220 -14.51 -10.94 9.17
N PHE A 221 -13.45 -11.60 9.66
CA PHE A 221 -12.10 -11.46 9.14
C PHE A 221 -12.00 -11.97 7.70
N VAL A 222 -11.37 -11.18 6.83
CA VAL A 222 -11.35 -11.41 5.40
C VAL A 222 -10.36 -12.51 5.03
N PHE A 223 -9.15 -12.51 5.60
CA PHE A 223 -8.15 -13.53 5.29
C PHE A 223 -8.58 -14.90 5.80
N GLU A 224 -9.23 -14.96 6.97
CA GLU A 224 -9.76 -16.22 7.48
C GLU A 224 -10.89 -16.75 6.57
N GLY A 225 -11.75 -15.85 6.09
CA GLY A 225 -12.78 -16.21 5.11
C GLY A 225 -12.17 -16.77 3.83
N ILE A 226 -11.11 -16.14 3.29
CA ILE A 226 -10.40 -16.60 2.11
C ILE A 226 -9.79 -17.99 2.35
N LYS A 227 -9.07 -18.18 3.46
CA LYS A 227 -8.48 -19.48 3.79
C LYS A 227 -9.53 -20.59 3.84
N LYS A 228 -10.67 -20.36 4.50
CA LYS A 228 -11.77 -21.33 4.57
C LYS A 228 -12.30 -21.72 3.18
N LYS A 229 -12.47 -20.74 2.28
CA LYS A 229 -12.89 -21.02 0.91
C LYS A 229 -11.91 -21.94 0.17
N VAL A 230 -10.61 -21.65 0.30
CA VAL A 230 -9.58 -22.47 -0.33
C VAL A 230 -9.53 -23.87 0.30
N ASP A 231 -9.54 -23.98 1.62
CA ASP A 231 -9.54 -25.26 2.34
C ASP A 231 -10.77 -26.12 1.98
N ASN A 232 -11.91 -25.49 1.67
CA ASN A 232 -13.13 -26.15 1.20
C ASN A 232 -13.12 -26.51 -0.31
N GLY A 233 -12.05 -26.16 -1.03
CA GLY A 233 -11.94 -26.38 -2.48
C GLY A 233 -12.87 -25.51 -3.33
N GLU A 234 -13.33 -24.37 -2.80
CA GLU A 234 -14.17 -23.44 -3.57
C GLU A 234 -13.39 -22.87 -4.76
N LYS A 235 -13.95 -23.06 -5.96
CA LYS A 235 -13.38 -22.49 -7.18
C LYS A 235 -13.51 -20.97 -7.18
N ILE A 236 -12.48 -20.32 -7.71
CA ILE A 236 -12.49 -18.87 -7.91
C ILE A 236 -13.45 -18.57 -9.06
N ASP A 237 -14.33 -17.59 -8.86
CA ASP A 237 -15.19 -17.09 -9.91
C ASP A 237 -14.33 -16.47 -11.03
N PRO A 238 -14.35 -17.03 -12.26
CA PRO A 238 -13.58 -16.52 -13.38
C PRO A 238 -13.93 -15.08 -13.77
N GLU A 239 -15.15 -14.60 -13.47
CA GLU A 239 -15.54 -13.22 -13.77
C GLU A 239 -14.90 -12.21 -12.82
N LEU A 240 -14.69 -12.59 -11.54
CA LEU A 240 -14.00 -11.75 -10.57
C LEU A 240 -12.51 -11.55 -10.89
N LEU A 241 -11.90 -12.50 -11.59
CA LEU A 241 -10.52 -12.38 -12.09
C LEU A 241 -10.44 -11.40 -13.27
N LYS A 242 -11.48 -11.30 -14.09
CA LYS A 242 -11.57 -10.37 -15.24
C LYS A 242 -11.85 -8.93 -14.82
N LEU A 243 -12.61 -8.71 -13.73
CA LEU A 243 -12.90 -7.38 -13.21
C LEU A 243 -11.68 -6.68 -12.59
N ASP A 244 -10.56 -7.38 -12.40
CA ASP A 244 -9.44 -6.96 -11.55
C ASP A 244 -8.31 -6.21 -12.28
N SER A 245 -8.55 -5.79 -13.53
CA SER A 245 -7.88 -4.63 -14.14
C SER A 245 -8.29 -3.31 -13.45
N ALA A 246 -9.28 -3.36 -12.56
CA ALA A 246 -9.93 -2.20 -11.98
C ALA A 246 -9.43 -1.71 -10.63
N ILE A 247 -8.60 -2.47 -9.89
CA ILE A 247 -8.26 -2.04 -8.52
C ILE A 247 -7.02 -1.13 -8.54
N PRO A 248 -7.17 0.14 -8.14
CA PRO A 248 -6.07 1.08 -8.10
C PRO A 248 -5.11 0.68 -6.98
N CYS A 249 -3.89 0.28 -7.35
CA CYS A 249 -2.77 0.28 -6.41
C CYS A 249 -2.39 1.76 -6.28
N ASN A 250 -2.73 2.40 -5.16
CA ASN A 250 -2.19 3.70 -4.78
C ASN A 250 -0.76 3.56 -4.26
N CYS A 251 0.07 2.78 -4.95
CA CYS A 251 1.40 2.42 -4.48
C CYS A 251 2.43 3.54 -4.76
N THR A 252 1.94 4.69 -5.20
CA THR A 252 2.66 5.95 -5.43
C THR A 252 2.12 7.11 -4.58
N ASP A 253 1.16 6.86 -3.66
CA ASP A 253 0.74 7.83 -2.64
C ASP A 253 1.36 7.47 -1.27
#